data_AF-A0A8H9UY44-F1
#
_entry.id   AF-A0A8H9UY44-F1
#
_cell.length_a   1.000
_cell.length_b   1.000
_cell.length_c   1.000
_cell.angle_alpha   90.00
_cell.angle_beta   90.00
_cell.angle_gamma   90.00
#
_symmetry.space_group_name_H-M   'P 1'
#
loop_
_entity.id
_entity.type
_entity.pdbx_description
1 polymer ?
#
loop_
_entity_poly.entity_id
_entity_poly.type
_entity_poly.pdbx_seq_one_letter_code
_entity_poly.pdbx_strand_id
1 'polypeptide(L)'
;MNEKTTLNNILSDKKLFLLDTLPNKTIGDKIKRLRISSGLNYNAFARKAKVGTMTIYRWETGERIPNEKYLKQLIKNLNLNENYFK
;
A
#
# COMPACT_ATOMS: atom_id res chain seq x y z
N MET A 1 1.02 21.86 -26.50
CA MET A 1 1.50 20.51 -26.12
C MET A 1 1.45 20.44 -24.60
N ASN A 2 0.56 19.62 -24.03
CA ASN A 2 0.24 19.65 -22.60
C ASN A 2 1.39 19.10 -21.76
N GLU A 3 2.14 19.96 -21.07
CA GLU A 3 3.24 19.58 -20.15
C GLU A 3 2.77 18.69 -18.98
N LYS A 4 1.46 18.64 -18.71
CA LYS A 4 0.86 17.73 -17.71
C LYS A 4 0.81 16.26 -18.16
N THR A 5 0.90 15.98 -19.46
CA THR A 5 0.76 14.60 -19.99
C THR A 5 2.07 13.81 -19.88
N THR A 6 3.22 14.48 -19.84
CA THR A 6 4.55 13.82 -19.82
C THR A 6 5.02 13.45 -18.40
N LEU A 7 4.82 14.35 -17.42
CA LEU A 7 5.24 14.10 -16.03
C LEU A 7 4.43 12.98 -15.35
N ASN A 8 3.12 12.91 -15.63
CA ASN A 8 2.26 11.86 -15.09
C ASN A 8 2.62 10.48 -15.64
N ASN A 9 3.04 10.40 -16.91
CA ASN A 9 3.47 9.15 -17.53
C ASN A 9 4.81 8.68 -16.95
N ILE A 10 5.81 9.57 -16.86
CA ILE A 10 7.12 9.23 -16.26
C ILE A 10 6.99 8.82 -14.79
N LEU A 11 6.13 9.49 -14.02
CA LEU A 11 5.87 9.16 -12.62
C LEU A 11 5.14 7.82 -12.47
N SER A 12 4.25 7.49 -13.41
CA SER A 12 3.57 6.19 -13.48
C SER A 12 4.53 5.06 -13.82
N ASP A 13 5.43 5.26 -14.78
CA ASP A 13 6.41 4.25 -15.22
C ASP A 13 7.44 3.96 -14.13
N LYS A 14 7.94 5.02 -13.46
CA LYS A 14 8.81 4.87 -12.30
C LYS A 14 8.09 4.10 -11.20
N LYS A 15 6.85 4.50 -10.86
CA LYS A 15 6.04 3.81 -9.83
C LYS A 15 5.84 2.32 -10.16
N LEU A 16 5.57 1.99 -11.42
CA LEU A 16 5.43 0.60 -11.87
C LEU A 16 6.71 -0.19 -11.66
N PHE A 17 7.87 0.36 -12.05
CA PHE A 17 9.17 -0.24 -11.82
C PHE A 17 9.45 -0.47 -10.31
N LEU A 18 9.13 0.50 -9.44
CA LEU A 18 9.29 0.30 -8.00
C LEU A 18 8.40 -0.83 -7.46
N LEU A 19 7.17 -0.97 -7.96
CA LEU A 19 6.26 -2.04 -7.54
C LEU A 19 6.75 -3.44 -7.89
N ASP A 20 7.50 -3.57 -8.99
CA ASP A 20 8.05 -4.85 -9.48
C ASP A 20 9.28 -5.28 -8.68
N THR A 21 10.06 -4.32 -8.18
CA THR A 21 11.24 -4.59 -7.33
C THR A 21 10.89 -4.85 -5.86
N LEU A 22 9.68 -4.50 -5.42
CA LEU A 22 9.27 -4.70 -4.03
C LEU A 22 8.96 -6.18 -3.76
N PRO A 23 9.38 -6.70 -2.58
CA PRO A 23 9.00 -8.05 -2.18
C PRO A 23 7.48 -8.16 -2.09
N ASN A 24 6.95 -9.38 -2.29
CA ASN A 24 5.52 -9.72 -2.23
C ASN A 24 5.29 -11.08 -1.54
N LYS A 25 6.14 -11.43 -0.57
CA LYS A 25 6.15 -12.75 0.08
C LYS A 25 5.34 -12.74 1.37
N THR A 26 5.39 -11.64 2.11
CA THR A 26 4.73 -11.50 3.40
C THR A 26 3.46 -10.65 3.32
N ILE A 27 2.66 -10.68 4.37
CA ILE A 27 1.53 -9.75 4.51
C ILE A 27 2.02 -8.30 4.59
N GLY A 28 3.14 -8.05 5.26
CA GLY A 28 3.78 -6.73 5.33
C GLY A 28 4.18 -6.20 3.94
N ASP A 29 4.73 -7.08 3.11
CA ASP A 29 5.07 -6.80 1.72
C ASP A 29 3.84 -6.38 0.90
N LYS A 30 2.75 -7.17 0.99
CA LYS A 30 1.48 -6.87 0.33
C LYS A 30 0.94 -5.49 0.76
N ILE A 31 1.01 -5.17 2.05
CA ILE A 31 0.59 -3.85 2.59
C ILE A 31 1.48 -2.73 2.04
N LYS A 32 2.79 -2.91 2.00
CA LYS A 32 3.74 -1.92 1.46
C LYS A 32 3.49 -1.64 -0.02
N ARG A 33 3.31 -2.69 -0.81
CA ARG A 33 2.96 -2.57 -2.23
C ARG A 33 1.64 -1.84 -2.43
N LEU A 34 0.63 -2.17 -1.63
CA LEU A 34 -0.68 -1.49 -1.66
C LEU A 34 -0.57 0.00 -1.31
N ARG A 35 0.22 0.36 -0.29
CA ARG A 35 0.44 1.76 0.07
C ARG A 35 1.11 2.52 -1.07
N ILE A 36 2.20 1.98 -1.60
CA ILE A 36 2.97 2.64 -2.68
C ILE A 36 2.11 2.73 -3.94
N SER A 37 1.37 1.67 -4.29
CA SER A 37 0.46 1.66 -5.46
C SER A 37 -0.68 2.66 -5.32
N SER A 38 -1.14 2.96 -4.09
CA SER A 38 -2.13 4.00 -3.84
C SER A 38 -1.60 5.44 -3.96
N GLY A 39 -0.28 5.63 -4.04
CA GLY A 39 0.34 6.95 -4.06
C GLY A 39 0.21 7.72 -2.74
N LEU A 40 -0.18 7.05 -1.65
CA LEU A 40 -0.37 7.65 -0.34
C LEU A 40 0.92 7.56 0.50
N ASN A 41 1.24 8.64 1.19
CA ASN A 41 2.22 8.59 2.27
C ASN A 41 1.66 7.79 3.48
N TYR A 42 2.54 7.47 4.43
CA TYR A 42 2.17 6.70 5.62
C TYR A 42 0.96 7.26 6.38
N ASN A 43 0.90 8.57 6.61
CA ASN A 43 -0.18 9.21 7.36
C ASN A 43 -1.53 9.13 6.62
N ALA A 44 -1.53 9.41 5.32
CA ALA A 44 -2.73 9.36 4.50
C ALA A 44 -3.25 7.91 4.35
N PHE A 45 -2.34 6.96 4.17
CA PHE A 45 -2.68 5.55 4.11
C PHE A 45 -3.24 5.03 5.44
N ALA A 46 -2.58 5.34 6.56
CA ALA A 46 -3.04 4.95 7.90
C ALA A 46 -4.41 5.54 8.23
N ARG A 47 -4.65 6.82 7.90
CA ARG A 47 -5.96 7.47 8.04
C ARG A 47 -7.03 6.76 7.22
N LYS A 48 -6.74 6.42 5.96
CA LYS A 48 -7.67 5.66 5.11
C LYS A 48 -7.94 4.27 5.67
N ALA A 49 -6.89 3.58 6.14
CA ALA A 49 -6.98 2.27 6.79
C ALA A 49 -7.65 2.29 8.18
N LYS A 50 -7.85 3.47 8.78
CA LYS A 50 -8.34 3.67 10.15
C LYS A 50 -7.48 2.98 11.22
N VAL A 51 -6.16 3.14 11.10
CA VAL A 51 -5.17 2.67 12.08
C VAL A 51 -4.11 3.75 12.33
N GLY A 52 -3.27 3.57 13.34
CA GLY A 52 -2.14 4.48 13.59
C GLY A 52 -1.04 4.36 12.55
N THR A 53 -0.35 5.45 12.26
CA THR A 53 0.80 5.47 11.33
C THR A 53 1.87 4.46 11.71
N MET A 54 2.21 4.37 13.00
CA MET A 54 3.18 3.40 13.51
C MET A 54 2.72 1.94 13.31
N THR A 55 1.41 1.68 13.30
CA THR A 55 0.86 0.36 13.01
C THR A 55 1.19 -0.07 11.58
N ILE A 56 1.02 0.82 10.60
CA ILE A 56 1.39 0.55 9.20
C ILE A 56 2.89 0.31 9.09
N TYR A 57 3.73 1.16 9.69
CA TYR A 57 5.18 0.98 9.68
C TYR A 57 5.58 -0.41 10.20
N ARG A 58 5.07 -0.80 11.37
CA ARG A 58 5.36 -2.09 12.00
C ARG A 58 4.92 -3.29 11.16
N TRP A 59 3.82 -3.15 10.42
CA TRP A 59 3.38 -4.20 9.49
C TRP A 59 4.30 -4.30 8.28
N GLU A 60 4.68 -3.17 7.68
CA GLU A 60 5.55 -3.14 6.49
C GLU A 60 7.00 -3.56 6.78
N THR A 61 7.49 -3.41 8.01
CA THR A 61 8.82 -3.86 8.42
C THR A 61 8.84 -5.28 8.96
N GLY A 62 7.69 -5.91 9.13
CA GLY A 62 7.58 -7.23 9.75
C GLY A 62 7.76 -7.25 11.27
N GLU A 63 7.88 -6.08 11.92
CA GLU A 63 7.92 -5.99 13.39
C GLU A 63 6.63 -6.54 14.02
N ARG A 64 5.49 -6.41 13.32
CA ARG A 64 4.21 -7.01 13.71
C ARG A 64 3.46 -7.56 12.51
N ILE A 65 2.76 -8.66 12.72
CA ILE A 65 1.85 -9.23 11.72
C ILE A 65 0.42 -8.81 12.07
N PRO A 66 -0.35 -8.20 11.14
CA PRO A 66 -1.75 -7.90 11.38
C PRO A 66 -2.56 -9.18 11.56
N ASN A 67 -3.45 -9.20 12.55
CA ASN A 67 -4.42 -10.28 12.70
C ASN A 67 -5.57 -10.13 11.69
N GLU A 68 -6.44 -11.14 11.62
CA GLU A 68 -7.54 -11.20 10.67
C GLU A 68 -8.50 -9.99 10.78
N LYS A 69 -8.73 -9.47 11.99
CA LYS A 69 -9.57 -8.27 12.21
C LYS A 69 -9.01 -7.06 11.44
N TYR A 70 -7.70 -6.84 11.51
CA TYR A 70 -7.05 -5.75 10.80
C TYR A 70 -6.99 -5.99 9.29
N LEU A 71 -6.82 -7.23 8.84
CA LEU A 71 -6.89 -7.56 7.41
C LEU A 71 -8.27 -7.27 6.83
N LYS A 72 -9.35 -7.67 7.52
CA LYS A 72 -10.74 -7.33 7.13
C LYS A 72 -10.97 -5.82 7.13
N GLN A 73 -10.41 -5.10 8.09
CA GLN A 73 -10.49 -3.64 8.14
C GLN A 73 -9.81 -2.99 6.93
N LEU A 74 -8.62 -3.48 6.53
CA LEU A 74 -7.91 -3.00 5.34
C LEU A 74 -8.72 -3.28 4.06
N ILE A 75 -9.23 -4.49 3.90
CA ILE A 75 -10.06 -4.88 2.74
C ILE A 75 -11.26 -3.93 2.61
N LYS A 76 -12.00 -3.71 3.70
CA LYS A 76 -13.18 -2.85 3.71
C LYS A 76 -12.83 -1.39 3.42
N ASN A 77 -11.84 -0.82 4.10
CA ASN A 77 -11.55 0.61 4.04
C ASN A 77 -10.79 1.04 2.78
N LEU A 78 -10.12 0.09 2.12
CA LEU A 78 -9.38 0.32 0.87
C LEU A 78 -10.11 -0.24 -0.36
N ASN A 79 -11.32 -0.76 -0.19
CA ASN A 79 -12.15 -1.35 -1.25
C ASN A 79 -11.40 -2.43 -2.04
N LEU A 80 -10.75 -3.36 -1.32
CA LEU A 80 -9.99 -4.45 -1.92
C LEU A 80 -10.87 -5.68 -2.16
N ASN A 81 -10.37 -6.61 -2.98
CA ASN A 81 -10.95 -7.96 -3.06
C ASN A 81 -10.78 -8.70 -1.72
N GLU A 82 -11.77 -9.50 -1.33
CA GLU A 82 -11.77 -10.27 -0.09
C GLU A 82 -10.59 -11.25 0.03
N ASN A 83 -10.05 -11.70 -1.11
CA ASN A 83 -8.93 -12.63 -1.18
C ASN A 83 -7.57 -11.94 -1.31
N TYR A 84 -7.49 -10.60 -1.21
CA TYR A 84 -6.24 -9.86 -1.46
C TYR A 84 -5.06 -10.34 -0.59
N PHE A 85 -5.32 -10.68 0.66
CA PHE A 85 -4.29 -11.14 1.61
C PHE A 85 -4.16 -12.66 1.71
N LYS A 86 -5.02 -13.43 1.04
CA LYS A 86 -4.95 -14.90 1.02
C LYS A 86 -3.77 -15.39 0.16
#